data_AF-A0A2Z5R0H5-F1
#
_entry.id   AF-A0A2Z5R0H5-F1
#
_cell.length_a   1.000
_cell.length_b   1.000
_cell.length_c   1.000
_cell.angle_alpha   90.00
_cell.angle_beta   90.00
_cell.angle_gamma   90.00
#
_symmetry.space_group_name_H-M   'P 1'
#
loop_
_entity.id
_entity.type
_entity.pdbx_description
1 polymer ?
#
loop_
_entity_poly.entity_id
_entity_poly.type
_entity_poly.pdbx_seq_one_letter_code
_entity_poly.pdbx_strand_id
1 'polypeptide(L)'
;MSLFERILDLSFMDSTITQKIIDFSQILVRELVFGKDAQGRDLILNKVEKAAEIYFNRIKDTLKGKIEEYIDSGSNQEIYSYLLMIIIFNYDKKMDLNSVNDICHSVIQSRIDDINMILATIIYYRKNRNYDGIAEVMARALWDAHYPVCSKKEELDTNPDPWYRKPCDCGYEFSDQLWMYRYYLYFMYHAGNNQGQACKGSAYLYFEKSIKNVVIDGVTVDLGKHFTFRNLSNLSEVNKFYKTMLDGGVKIIDDGDAEFIYSLL
;
A
#
# COMPACT_ATOMS: atom_id res chain seq x y z
N MET A 1 -26.88 -12.33 12.00
CA MET A 1 -26.27 -11.07 11.54
C MET A 1 -26.39 -10.01 12.64
N SER A 2 -25.29 -9.71 13.31
CA SER A 2 -25.24 -8.74 14.42
C SER A 2 -25.45 -7.29 13.96
N LEU A 3 -25.74 -6.35 14.89
CA LEU A 3 -25.83 -4.92 14.58
C LEU A 3 -24.51 -4.40 14.00
N PHE A 4 -23.38 -4.86 14.54
CA PHE A 4 -22.05 -4.53 14.04
C PHE A 4 -21.84 -5.02 12.61
N GLU A 5 -22.18 -6.27 12.30
CA GLU A 5 -22.13 -6.77 10.92
C GLU A 5 -23.03 -5.97 9.97
N ARG A 6 -24.23 -5.54 10.41
CA ARG A 6 -25.13 -4.68 9.61
C ARG A 6 -24.51 -3.32 9.34
N ILE A 7 -23.85 -2.73 10.34
CA ILE A 7 -23.12 -1.46 10.19
C ILE A 7 -22.00 -1.64 9.17
N LEU A 8 -21.22 -2.73 9.26
CA LEU A 8 -20.18 -3.03 8.28
C LEU A 8 -20.75 -3.25 6.87
N ASP A 9 -21.78 -4.07 6.71
CA ASP A 9 -22.44 -4.28 5.41
C ASP A 9 -22.92 -2.95 4.81
N LEU A 10 -23.57 -2.09 5.60
CA LEU A 10 -24.00 -0.76 5.17
C LEU A 10 -22.82 0.16 4.84
N SER A 11 -21.73 0.04 5.58
CA SER A 11 -20.51 0.80 5.32
C SER A 11 -19.99 0.53 3.92
N PHE A 12 -20.01 -0.72 3.45
CA PHE A 12 -19.48 -1.06 2.12
C PHE A 12 -20.48 -0.84 0.97
N MET A 13 -21.71 -0.38 1.26
CA MET A 13 -22.74 -0.11 0.24
C MET A 13 -22.82 1.36 -0.18
N ASP A 14 -22.31 2.28 0.64
CA ASP A 14 -22.34 3.71 0.37
C ASP A 14 -21.05 4.34 0.92
N SER A 15 -20.30 4.95 0.01
CA SER A 15 -18.96 5.47 0.25
C SER A 15 -18.92 6.60 1.30
N THR A 16 -20.00 7.40 1.40
CA THR A 16 -20.15 8.45 2.42
C THR A 16 -20.46 7.86 3.79
N ILE A 17 -21.23 6.78 3.82
CA ILE A 17 -21.51 6.00 5.03
C ILE A 17 -20.24 5.25 5.47
N THR A 18 -19.41 4.77 4.54
CA THR A 18 -18.16 4.08 4.87
C THR A 18 -17.20 4.98 5.62
N GLN A 19 -16.94 6.19 5.13
CA GLN A 19 -16.04 7.11 5.81
C GLN A 19 -16.53 7.44 7.22
N LYS A 20 -17.84 7.70 7.39
CA LYS A 20 -18.44 7.95 8.70
C LYS A 20 -18.30 6.75 9.64
N ILE A 21 -18.34 5.53 9.12
CA ILE A 21 -18.19 4.30 9.92
C ILE A 21 -16.72 4.01 10.24
N ILE A 22 -15.80 4.32 9.34
CA ILE A 22 -14.35 4.29 9.60
C ILE A 22 -14.02 5.29 10.71
N ASP A 23 -14.45 6.55 10.55
CA ASP A 23 -14.25 7.61 11.55
C ASP A 23 -14.88 7.22 12.88
N PHE A 24 -16.12 6.72 12.86
CA PHE A 24 -16.80 6.23 14.05
C PHE A 24 -16.06 5.06 14.69
N SER A 25 -15.54 4.10 13.91
CA SER A 25 -14.79 2.96 14.45
C SER A 25 -13.47 3.40 15.08
N GLN A 26 -12.75 4.32 14.44
CA GLN A 26 -11.52 4.91 14.98
C GLN A 26 -11.78 5.72 16.24
N ILE A 27 -12.80 6.58 16.23
CA ILE A 27 -13.23 7.37 17.40
C ILE A 27 -13.67 6.44 18.53
N LEU A 28 -14.49 5.43 18.24
CA LEU A 28 -15.03 4.54 19.25
C LEU A 28 -13.92 3.68 19.88
N VAL A 29 -12.97 3.18 19.08
CA VAL A 29 -11.77 2.54 19.61
C VAL A 29 -10.98 3.51 20.48
N ARG A 30 -10.70 4.72 19.99
CA ARG A 30 -9.93 5.74 20.73
C ARG A 30 -10.58 6.13 22.06
N GLU A 31 -11.88 6.41 22.06
CA GLU A 31 -12.65 6.84 23.22
C GLU A 31 -12.85 5.70 24.23
N LEU A 32 -13.08 4.46 23.79
CA LEU A 32 -13.22 3.31 24.69
C LEU A 32 -11.90 2.96 25.40
N VAL A 33 -10.78 3.23 24.73
CA VAL A 33 -9.41 2.98 25.20
C VAL A 33 -8.90 4.15 26.08
N PHE A 34 -9.53 5.33 26.00
CA PHE A 34 -9.15 6.50 26.78
C PHE A 34 -9.35 6.28 28.29
N GLY A 35 -8.33 6.59 29.08
CA GLY A 35 -8.35 6.42 30.54
C GLY A 35 -8.32 4.97 31.03
N LYS A 36 -8.14 3.98 30.14
CA LYS A 36 -7.95 2.57 30.52
C LYS A 36 -6.47 2.24 30.70
N ASP A 37 -6.19 1.34 31.65
CA ASP A 37 -4.87 0.72 31.77
C ASP A 37 -4.57 -0.18 30.56
N ALA A 38 -3.32 -0.62 30.40
CA ALA A 38 -2.91 -1.42 29.24
C ALA A 38 -3.81 -2.66 29.03
N GLN A 39 -4.13 -3.36 30.12
CA GLN A 39 -4.98 -4.54 30.08
C GLN A 39 -6.43 -4.23 29.67
N GLY A 40 -7.01 -3.14 30.17
CA GLY A 40 -8.35 -2.70 29.79
C GLY A 40 -8.44 -2.28 28.32
N ARG A 41 -7.38 -1.65 27.79
CA ARG A 41 -7.26 -1.31 26.38
C ARG A 41 -7.21 -2.56 25.50
N ASP A 42 -6.34 -3.50 25.83
CA ASP A 42 -6.20 -4.77 25.09
C ASP A 42 -7.51 -5.56 25.06
N LEU A 43 -8.26 -5.56 26.17
CA LEU A 43 -9.49 -6.32 26.27
C LEU A 43 -10.62 -5.75 25.39
N ILE A 44 -10.65 -4.42 25.22
CA ILE A 44 -11.58 -3.73 24.33
C ILE A 44 -11.20 -3.98 22.87
N LEU A 45 -9.91 -3.80 22.53
CA LEU A 45 -9.40 -4.07 21.18
C LEU A 45 -9.71 -5.52 20.76
N ASN A 46 -9.44 -6.50 21.62
CA ASN A 46 -9.75 -7.90 21.37
C ASN A 46 -11.25 -8.16 21.11
N LYS A 47 -12.16 -7.41 21.76
CA LYS A 47 -13.60 -7.55 21.51
C LYS A 47 -14.00 -7.02 20.15
N VAL A 48 -13.46 -5.87 19.77
CA VAL A 48 -13.70 -5.23 18.47
C VAL A 48 -13.12 -6.10 17.35
N GLU A 49 -11.88 -6.57 17.50
CA GLU A 49 -11.22 -7.48 16.56
C GLU A 49 -11.99 -8.79 16.38
N LYS A 50 -12.55 -9.36 17.46
CA LYS A 50 -13.39 -10.57 17.36
C LYS A 50 -14.69 -10.32 16.60
N ALA A 51 -15.33 -9.16 16.78
CA ALA A 51 -16.54 -8.82 16.05
C ALA A 51 -16.24 -8.63 14.56
N ALA A 52 -15.15 -7.96 14.22
CA ALA A 52 -14.67 -7.82 12.85
C ALA A 52 -14.27 -9.16 12.23
N GLU A 53 -13.60 -10.03 12.98
CA GLU A 53 -13.24 -11.37 12.54
C GLU A 53 -14.48 -12.20 12.16
N ILE A 54 -15.56 -12.16 12.95
CA ILE A 54 -16.81 -12.84 12.61
C ILE A 54 -17.36 -12.35 11.27
N TYR A 55 -17.37 -11.03 11.06
CA TYR A 55 -17.81 -10.43 9.81
C TYR A 55 -16.95 -10.88 8.62
N PHE A 56 -15.63 -10.73 8.73
CA PHE A 56 -14.76 -11.05 7.62
C PHE A 56 -14.72 -12.56 7.33
N ASN A 57 -14.78 -13.42 8.35
CA ASN A 57 -14.88 -14.86 8.16
C ASN A 57 -16.15 -15.27 7.39
N ARG A 58 -17.23 -14.49 7.51
CA ARG A 58 -18.47 -14.71 6.75
C ARG A 58 -18.32 -14.32 5.28
N ILE A 59 -17.52 -13.29 4.97
CA ILE A 59 -17.36 -12.77 3.60
C ILE A 59 -16.07 -13.22 2.91
N LYS A 60 -15.17 -13.93 3.61
CA LYS A 60 -13.81 -14.27 3.13
C LYS A 60 -13.81 -14.93 1.74
N ASP A 61 -14.74 -15.85 1.50
CA ASP A 61 -14.82 -16.61 0.25
C ASP A 61 -15.31 -15.75 -0.92
N THR A 62 -15.90 -14.59 -0.63
CA THR A 62 -16.41 -13.61 -1.62
C THR A 62 -15.60 -12.31 -1.66
N LEU A 63 -14.71 -12.08 -0.70
CA LEU A 63 -14.01 -10.81 -0.53
C LEU A 63 -13.13 -10.49 -1.74
N LYS A 64 -12.42 -11.49 -2.27
CA LYS A 64 -11.63 -11.36 -3.50
C LYS A 64 -12.51 -10.94 -4.68
N GLY A 65 -13.58 -11.69 -4.93
CA GLY A 65 -14.51 -11.40 -6.03
C GLY A 65 -15.10 -10.00 -5.93
N LYS A 66 -15.46 -9.55 -4.71
CA LYS A 66 -15.91 -8.16 -4.50
C LYS A 66 -14.85 -7.12 -4.82
N ILE A 67 -13.61 -7.33 -4.38
CA ILE A 67 -12.51 -6.41 -4.70
C ILE A 67 -12.27 -6.35 -6.21
N GLU A 68 -12.31 -7.50 -6.89
CA GLU A 68 -12.19 -7.57 -8.35
C GLU A 68 -13.35 -6.87 -9.08
N GLU A 69 -14.60 -7.07 -8.63
CA GLU A 69 -15.77 -6.34 -9.13
C GLU A 69 -15.61 -4.82 -8.96
N TYR A 70 -15.11 -4.36 -7.80
CA TYR A 70 -14.87 -2.94 -7.57
C TYR A 70 -13.70 -2.39 -8.38
N ILE A 71 -12.68 -3.21 -8.67
CA ILE A 71 -11.61 -2.85 -9.60
C ILE A 71 -12.20 -2.60 -10.99
N ASP A 72 -13.02 -3.53 -11.48
CA ASP A 72 -13.65 -3.45 -12.80
C ASP A 72 -14.61 -2.26 -12.92
N SER A 73 -15.28 -1.88 -11.83
CA SER A 73 -16.19 -0.72 -11.80
C SER A 73 -15.52 0.62 -11.48
N GLY A 74 -14.22 0.65 -11.15
CA GLY A 74 -13.52 1.87 -10.73
C GLY A 74 -13.99 2.41 -9.37
N SER A 75 -14.43 1.52 -8.48
CA SER A 75 -14.98 1.81 -7.15
C SER A 75 -13.87 1.90 -6.09
N ASN A 76 -13.03 2.92 -6.20
CA ASN A 76 -11.82 3.09 -5.39
C ASN A 76 -12.12 3.19 -3.89
N GLN A 77 -13.22 3.84 -3.52
CA GLN A 77 -13.55 4.12 -2.12
C GLN A 77 -14.01 2.85 -1.39
N GLU A 78 -14.68 1.94 -2.08
CA GLU A 78 -15.10 0.64 -1.57
C GLU A 78 -13.88 -0.26 -1.31
N ILE A 79 -12.93 -0.33 -2.26
CA ILE A 79 -11.67 -1.05 -2.07
C ILE A 79 -10.89 -0.46 -0.90
N TYR A 80 -10.75 0.86 -0.85
CA TYR A 80 -10.08 1.58 0.23
C TYR A 80 -10.64 1.17 1.58
N SER A 81 -11.96 1.14 1.68
CA SER A 81 -12.64 0.79 2.90
C SER A 81 -12.38 -0.65 3.31
N TYR A 82 -12.37 -1.59 2.36
CA TYR A 82 -12.06 -2.99 2.65
C TYR A 82 -10.63 -3.15 3.15
N LEU A 83 -9.65 -2.59 2.43
CA LEU A 83 -8.24 -2.67 2.78
C LEU A 83 -7.96 -2.00 4.13
N LEU A 84 -8.54 -0.82 4.37
CA LEU A 84 -8.37 -0.11 5.62
C LEU A 84 -8.97 -0.89 6.80
N MET A 85 -10.15 -1.47 6.64
CA MET A 85 -10.78 -2.25 7.70
C MET A 85 -10.04 -3.56 8.00
N ILE A 86 -9.42 -4.17 6.98
CA ILE A 86 -8.49 -5.29 7.16
C ILE A 86 -7.32 -4.88 8.06
N ILE A 87 -6.72 -3.71 7.82
CA ILE A 87 -5.60 -3.18 8.61
C ILE A 87 -6.04 -2.82 10.04
N ILE A 88 -7.13 -2.04 10.19
CA ILE A 88 -7.63 -1.54 11.47
C ILE A 88 -7.95 -2.69 12.43
N PHE A 89 -8.54 -3.77 11.92
CA PHE A 89 -8.94 -4.92 12.74
C PHE A 89 -7.92 -6.06 12.75
N ASN A 90 -6.71 -5.83 12.24
CA ASN A 90 -5.65 -6.83 12.17
C ASN A 90 -6.09 -8.14 11.48
N TYR A 91 -7.02 -8.04 10.53
CA TYR A 91 -7.62 -9.22 9.92
C TYR A 91 -6.68 -9.90 8.93
N ASP A 92 -5.77 -9.15 8.31
CA ASP A 92 -4.67 -9.66 7.48
C ASP A 92 -3.88 -10.79 8.16
N LYS A 93 -3.66 -10.68 9.48
CA LYS A 93 -2.95 -11.69 10.27
C LYS A 93 -3.71 -13.03 10.32
N LYS A 94 -5.04 -12.99 10.26
CA LYS A 94 -5.94 -14.14 10.39
C LYS A 94 -6.37 -14.74 9.06
N MET A 95 -6.38 -13.96 7.98
CA MET A 95 -6.65 -14.43 6.62
C MET A 95 -5.67 -15.53 6.22
N ASP A 96 -6.08 -16.44 5.32
CA ASP A 96 -5.12 -17.37 4.75
C ASP A 96 -4.13 -16.64 3.83
N LEU A 97 -2.93 -17.23 3.67
CA LEU A 97 -1.83 -16.61 2.94
C LEU A 97 -2.20 -16.34 1.47
N ASN A 98 -2.91 -17.27 0.83
CA ASN A 98 -3.25 -17.16 -0.59
C ASN A 98 -4.27 -16.05 -0.82
N SER A 99 -5.30 -15.95 0.00
CA SER A 99 -6.29 -14.87 -0.10
C SER A 99 -5.67 -13.48 0.05
N VAL A 100 -4.74 -13.31 1.00
CA VAL A 100 -4.02 -12.04 1.15
C VAL A 100 -3.18 -11.75 -0.09
N ASN A 101 -2.41 -12.73 -0.56
CA ASN A 101 -1.56 -12.56 -1.72
C ASN A 101 -2.39 -12.19 -2.95
N ASP A 102 -3.47 -12.92 -3.23
CA ASP A 102 -4.36 -12.68 -4.36
C ASP A 102 -4.96 -11.27 -4.33
N ILE A 103 -5.53 -10.85 -3.18
CA ILE A 103 -6.13 -9.52 -3.04
C ILE A 103 -5.08 -8.43 -3.27
N CYS A 104 -3.91 -8.55 -2.64
CA CYS A 104 -2.84 -7.57 -2.78
C CYS A 104 -2.33 -7.50 -4.23
N HIS A 105 -2.20 -8.64 -4.91
CA HIS A 105 -1.81 -8.68 -6.33
C HIS A 105 -2.86 -8.00 -7.20
N SER A 106 -4.14 -8.34 -7.06
CA SER A 106 -5.21 -7.75 -7.86
C SER A 106 -5.26 -6.23 -7.70
N VAL A 107 -5.14 -5.73 -6.47
CA VAL A 107 -5.13 -4.28 -6.22
C VAL A 107 -3.90 -3.60 -6.82
N ILE A 108 -2.70 -4.13 -6.61
CA ILE A 108 -1.47 -3.52 -7.16
C ILE A 108 -1.47 -3.58 -8.69
N GLN A 109 -1.86 -4.70 -9.28
CA GLN A 109 -1.89 -4.87 -10.73
C GLN A 109 -2.93 -3.97 -11.40
N SER A 110 -4.06 -3.70 -10.73
CA SER A 110 -5.12 -2.85 -11.27
C SER A 110 -4.69 -1.40 -11.50
N ARG A 111 -3.70 -0.92 -10.74
CA ARG A 111 -3.28 0.50 -10.72
C ARG A 111 -4.43 1.47 -10.44
N ILE A 112 -5.42 1.02 -9.66
CA ILE A 112 -6.68 1.75 -9.51
C ILE A 112 -6.50 3.14 -8.87
N ASP A 113 -5.69 3.24 -7.84
CA ASP A 113 -5.16 4.48 -7.28
C ASP A 113 -4.00 4.20 -6.32
N ASP A 114 -3.26 5.26 -6.04
CA ASP A 114 -2.13 5.26 -5.13
C ASP A 114 -2.44 4.71 -3.74
N ILE A 115 -3.51 5.17 -3.09
CA ILE A 115 -3.78 4.84 -1.69
C ILE A 115 -4.10 3.35 -1.57
N ASN A 116 -4.94 2.82 -2.45
CA ASN A 116 -5.28 1.40 -2.46
C ASN A 116 -4.05 0.52 -2.68
N MET A 117 -3.16 0.91 -3.59
CA MET A 117 -1.89 0.20 -3.80
C MET A 117 -0.98 0.25 -2.57
N ILE A 118 -0.92 1.38 -1.84
CA ILE A 118 -0.16 1.48 -0.59
C ILE A 118 -0.76 0.54 0.46
N LEU A 119 -2.08 0.58 0.69
CA LEU A 119 -2.75 -0.28 1.67
C LEU A 119 -2.55 -1.76 1.36
N ALA A 120 -2.66 -2.15 0.08
CA ALA A 120 -2.38 -3.52 -0.36
C ALA A 120 -0.93 -3.93 -0.08
N THR A 121 0.03 -3.03 -0.31
CA THR A 121 1.46 -3.30 -0.05
C THR A 121 1.73 -3.51 1.45
N ILE A 122 1.07 -2.72 2.32
CA ILE A 122 1.17 -2.85 3.77
C ILE A 122 0.56 -4.17 4.25
N ILE A 123 -0.64 -4.50 3.79
CA ILE A 123 -1.33 -5.75 4.12
C ILE A 123 -0.45 -6.95 3.73
N TYR A 124 0.14 -6.90 2.52
CA TYR A 124 1.03 -7.95 2.05
C TYR A 124 2.23 -8.13 2.98
N TYR A 125 2.93 -7.04 3.33
CA TYR A 125 4.10 -7.09 4.20
C TYR A 125 3.76 -7.57 5.61
N ARG A 126 2.67 -7.09 6.21
CA ARG A 126 2.23 -7.53 7.54
C ARG A 126 1.96 -9.03 7.59
N LYS A 127 1.44 -9.60 6.50
CA LYS A 127 1.18 -11.03 6.37
C LYS A 127 2.43 -11.86 6.08
N ASN A 128 3.23 -11.44 5.11
CA ASN A 128 4.33 -12.23 4.57
C ASN A 128 5.68 -11.95 5.26
N ARG A 129 5.79 -10.81 5.94
CA ARG A 129 7.03 -10.26 6.53
C ARG A 129 8.17 -10.10 5.51
N ASN A 130 7.81 -9.94 4.23
CA ASN A 130 8.68 -9.64 3.10
C ASN A 130 7.84 -9.04 1.95
N TYR A 131 8.48 -8.71 0.84
CA TYR A 131 7.84 -8.13 -0.36
C TYR A 131 8.09 -8.94 -1.63
N ASP A 132 8.73 -10.11 -1.52
CA ASP A 132 9.29 -10.85 -2.67
C ASP A 132 8.22 -11.21 -3.70
N GLY A 133 7.03 -11.60 -3.24
CA GLY A 133 5.94 -11.98 -4.14
C GLY A 133 5.25 -10.80 -4.84
N ILE A 134 5.41 -9.56 -4.38
CA ILE A 134 4.77 -8.39 -5.03
C ILE A 134 5.77 -7.45 -5.71
N ALA A 135 7.08 -7.59 -5.48
CA ALA A 135 8.11 -6.70 -6.01
C ALA A 135 8.03 -6.52 -7.54
N GLU A 136 7.84 -7.61 -8.28
CA GLU A 136 7.67 -7.55 -9.74
C GLU A 136 6.41 -6.78 -10.14
N VAL A 137 5.28 -7.09 -9.49
CA VAL A 137 3.98 -6.48 -9.80
C VAL A 137 4.01 -4.98 -9.54
N MET A 138 4.63 -4.55 -8.43
CA MET A 138 4.82 -3.13 -8.11
C MET A 138 5.64 -2.42 -9.18
N ALA A 139 6.78 -2.99 -9.58
CA ALA A 139 7.64 -2.39 -10.60
C ALA A 139 6.95 -2.32 -11.96
N ARG A 140 6.20 -3.37 -12.34
CA ARG A 140 5.44 -3.41 -13.59
C ARG A 140 4.32 -2.37 -13.58
N ALA A 141 3.56 -2.28 -12.50
CA ALA A 141 2.51 -1.28 -12.33
C ALA A 141 3.05 0.16 -12.50
N LEU A 142 4.18 0.43 -11.85
CA LEU A 142 4.90 1.69 -11.94
C LEU A 142 5.43 1.98 -13.36
N TRP A 143 5.91 0.95 -14.07
CA TRP A 143 6.34 1.06 -15.45
C TRP A 143 5.17 1.38 -16.38
N ASP A 144 4.09 0.61 -16.30
CA ASP A 144 2.94 0.73 -17.19
C ASP A 144 2.19 2.05 -16.99
N ALA A 145 2.22 2.62 -15.77
CA ALA A 145 1.69 3.96 -15.51
C ALA A 145 2.59 5.07 -16.09
N HIS A 146 3.90 4.89 -16.04
CA HIS A 146 4.86 5.87 -16.54
C HIS A 146 5.00 5.86 -18.08
N TYR A 147 4.96 4.67 -18.68
CA TYR A 147 5.25 4.46 -20.10
C TYR A 147 4.49 5.37 -21.06
N PRO A 148 3.18 5.61 -20.89
CA PRO A 148 2.40 6.46 -21.79
C PRO A 148 2.85 7.93 -21.82
N VAL A 149 3.50 8.40 -20.74
CA VAL A 149 3.92 9.80 -20.57
C VAL A 149 5.44 10.00 -20.55
N CYS A 150 6.24 8.94 -20.64
CA CYS A 150 7.71 9.05 -20.74
C CYS A 150 8.06 9.77 -22.06
N SER A 151 8.76 10.90 -21.97
CA SER A 151 9.21 11.65 -23.15
C SER A 151 10.25 10.91 -24.00
N LYS A 152 10.82 9.83 -23.47
CA LYS A 152 11.76 8.92 -24.14
C LYS A 152 11.07 7.66 -24.67
N LYS A 153 9.72 7.61 -24.71
CA LYS A 153 8.95 6.43 -25.13
C LYS A 153 9.40 5.86 -26.48
N GLU A 154 9.60 6.72 -27.48
CA GLU A 154 10.02 6.28 -28.82
C GLU A 154 11.37 5.55 -28.78
N GLU A 155 12.34 6.06 -28.00
CA GLU A 155 13.63 5.39 -27.80
C GLU A 155 13.43 4.02 -27.10
N LEU A 156 12.54 3.95 -26.11
CA LEU A 156 12.24 2.71 -25.38
C LEU A 156 11.52 1.67 -26.26
N ASP A 157 10.67 2.11 -27.19
CA ASP A 157 10.00 1.25 -28.18
C ASP A 157 11.02 0.59 -29.12
N THR A 158 12.14 1.25 -29.43
CA THR A 158 13.20 0.66 -30.28
C THR A 158 14.05 -0.40 -29.57
N ASN A 159 14.03 -0.45 -28.23
CA ASN A 159 14.77 -1.45 -27.47
C ASN A 159 13.99 -2.79 -27.43
N PRO A 160 14.54 -3.92 -27.90
CA PRO A 160 13.86 -5.22 -27.87
C PRO A 160 13.80 -5.86 -26.47
N ASP A 161 14.52 -5.31 -25.48
CA ASP A 161 14.54 -5.84 -24.13
C ASP A 161 13.13 -5.82 -23.47
N PRO A 162 12.88 -6.64 -22.45
CA PRO A 162 11.64 -6.56 -21.67
C PRO A 162 11.56 -5.28 -20.82
N TRP A 163 10.35 -4.88 -20.43
CA TRP A 163 10.06 -3.64 -19.68
C TRP A 163 10.97 -3.41 -18.47
N TYR A 164 11.29 -4.47 -17.71
CA TYR A 164 12.08 -4.37 -16.49
C TYR A 164 13.55 -3.99 -16.74
N ARG A 165 14.04 -4.17 -17.97
CA ARG A 165 15.39 -3.75 -18.43
C ARG A 165 15.40 -2.39 -19.13
N LYS A 166 14.26 -1.74 -19.29
CA LYS A 166 14.14 -0.45 -20.00
C LYS A 166 13.99 0.78 -19.07
N PRO A 167 14.73 0.95 -17.97
CA PRO A 167 14.37 1.98 -17.00
C PRO A 167 14.55 3.41 -17.58
N CYS A 168 13.46 4.19 -17.63
CA CYS A 168 13.43 5.58 -18.13
C CYS A 168 14.09 6.53 -17.09
N ASP A 169 14.74 7.59 -17.58
CA ASP A 169 15.35 8.67 -16.82
C ASP A 169 14.90 10.04 -17.37
N CYS A 170 13.66 10.12 -17.81
CA CYS A 170 13.10 11.35 -18.37
C CYS A 170 12.75 12.39 -17.29
N GLY A 171 12.68 11.98 -16.03
CA GLY A 171 12.36 12.88 -14.91
C GLY A 171 10.88 13.17 -14.74
N TYR A 172 10.01 12.54 -15.54
CA TYR A 172 8.55 12.64 -15.45
C TYR A 172 7.93 11.43 -14.73
N GLU A 173 8.73 10.60 -14.05
CA GLU A 173 8.25 9.38 -13.37
C GLU A 173 7.30 9.67 -12.20
N PHE A 174 7.30 10.90 -11.69
CA PHE A 174 6.45 11.34 -10.58
C PHE A 174 5.46 12.45 -10.96
N SER A 175 5.39 12.85 -12.24
CA SER A 175 4.48 13.93 -12.66
C SER A 175 3.09 13.46 -13.09
N ASP A 176 2.78 12.18 -12.89
CA ASP A 176 1.55 11.55 -13.38
C ASP A 176 0.97 10.55 -12.35
N GLN A 177 0.05 9.69 -12.79
CA GLN A 177 -0.54 8.60 -12.01
C GLN A 177 0.50 7.82 -11.21
N LEU A 178 0.09 7.35 -10.03
CA LEU A 178 0.90 6.56 -9.10
C LEU A 178 2.09 7.30 -8.47
N TRP A 179 2.10 8.64 -8.50
CA TRP A 179 3.18 9.43 -7.90
C TRP A 179 3.34 9.19 -6.40
N MET A 180 2.25 9.02 -5.67
CA MET A 180 2.25 8.88 -4.20
C MET A 180 2.64 7.47 -3.81
N TYR A 181 2.22 6.48 -4.59
CA TYR A 181 2.66 5.11 -4.46
C TYR A 181 4.17 4.99 -4.73
N ARG A 182 4.65 5.64 -5.80
CA ARG A 182 6.08 5.70 -6.11
C ARG A 182 6.87 6.41 -5.01
N TYR A 183 6.35 7.51 -4.46
CA TYR A 183 6.93 8.18 -3.30
C TYR A 183 7.01 7.22 -2.10
N TYR A 184 5.92 6.51 -1.78
CA TYR A 184 5.86 5.57 -0.67
C TYR A 184 6.92 4.47 -0.81
N LEU A 185 7.04 3.86 -1.99
CA LEU A 185 8.05 2.85 -2.29
C LEU A 185 9.47 3.40 -2.24
N TYR A 186 9.69 4.61 -2.76
CA TYR A 186 10.98 5.29 -2.65
C TYR A 186 11.34 5.56 -1.19
N PHE A 187 10.38 6.05 -0.41
CA PHE A 187 10.57 6.25 1.01
C PHE A 187 10.94 4.93 1.68
N MET A 188 10.26 3.82 1.38
CA MET A 188 10.64 2.51 1.90
C MET A 188 12.04 2.07 1.48
N TYR A 189 12.45 2.37 0.26
CA TYR A 189 13.79 2.05 -0.22
C TYR A 189 14.90 2.90 0.41
N HIS A 190 14.61 4.17 0.71
CA HIS A 190 15.60 5.17 1.12
C HIS A 190 15.53 5.63 2.58
N ALA A 191 14.53 5.21 3.37
CA ALA A 191 14.29 5.65 4.75
C ALA A 191 15.46 5.37 5.74
N GLY A 192 16.54 4.74 5.31
CA GLY A 192 17.80 4.60 6.07
C GLY A 192 18.91 5.58 5.71
N ASN A 193 18.80 6.34 4.61
CA ASN A 193 19.90 7.11 4.02
C ASN A 193 19.82 8.62 4.25
N ASN A 194 18.62 9.16 4.52
CA ASN A 194 18.42 10.59 4.66
C ASN A 194 18.17 10.96 6.14
N GLN A 195 19.18 11.59 6.75
CA GLN A 195 19.12 12.34 8.02
C GLN A 195 19.24 11.57 9.36
N GLY A 196 20.34 10.85 9.54
CA GLY A 196 21.04 10.85 10.84
C GLY A 196 20.53 9.90 11.95
N GLN A 197 19.41 9.24 11.75
CA GLN A 197 19.14 7.97 12.43
C GLN A 197 18.78 6.96 11.36
N ALA A 198 19.68 5.98 11.14
CA ALA A 198 19.34 4.82 10.33
C ALA A 198 18.03 4.26 10.90
N CYS A 199 16.93 4.34 10.15
CA CYS A 199 15.73 3.61 10.49
C CYS A 199 16.13 2.13 10.46
N LYS A 200 16.46 1.55 11.63
CA LYS A 200 16.74 0.12 11.80
C LYS A 200 15.43 -0.69 11.72
N GLY A 201 14.59 -0.36 10.74
CA GLY A 201 13.35 -1.06 10.46
C GLY A 201 13.67 -2.29 9.63
N SER A 202 13.18 -3.44 10.08
CA SER A 202 13.25 -4.69 9.32
C SER A 202 12.54 -4.56 7.97
N ALA A 203 11.43 -3.82 7.91
CA ALA A 203 10.64 -3.60 6.69
C ALA A 203 11.44 -3.03 5.52
N TYR A 204 12.18 -1.95 5.74
CA TYR A 204 12.98 -1.29 4.69
C TYR A 204 14.07 -2.21 4.13
N LEU A 205 14.75 -2.94 5.01
CA LEU A 205 15.76 -3.93 4.62
C LEU A 205 15.13 -5.09 3.82
N TYR A 206 13.92 -5.52 4.19
CA TYR A 206 13.20 -6.53 3.41
C TYR A 206 12.76 -5.99 2.06
N PHE A 207 12.30 -4.74 1.98
CA PHE A 207 11.94 -4.12 0.72
C PHE A 207 13.12 -4.03 -0.24
N GLU A 208 14.26 -3.47 0.21
CA GLU A 208 15.48 -3.38 -0.59
C GLU A 208 15.98 -4.76 -1.07
N LYS A 209 15.90 -5.78 -0.22
CA LYS A 209 16.28 -7.14 -0.62
C LYS A 209 15.33 -7.73 -1.66
N SER A 210 14.04 -7.48 -1.52
CA SER A 210 13.01 -8.03 -2.41
C SER A 210 13.20 -7.55 -3.84
N ILE A 211 13.57 -6.28 -4.04
CA ILE A 211 13.69 -5.69 -5.37
C ILE A 211 15.03 -6.04 -6.05
N LYS A 212 16.07 -6.42 -5.29
CA LYS A 212 17.38 -6.80 -5.83
C LYS A 212 17.46 -8.23 -6.34
N ASN A 213 16.60 -9.11 -5.81
CA ASN A 213 16.64 -10.55 -6.07
C ASN A 213 15.36 -11.06 -6.74
N VAL A 214 14.65 -10.22 -7.49
CA VAL A 214 13.40 -10.63 -8.16
C VAL A 214 13.71 -11.64 -9.25
N VAL A 215 12.97 -12.74 -9.31
CA VAL A 215 13.11 -13.76 -10.35
C VAL A 215 12.04 -13.56 -11.41
N ILE A 216 12.44 -13.10 -12.59
CA ILE A 216 11.56 -12.90 -13.75
C ILE A 216 12.05 -13.81 -14.87
N ASP A 217 11.17 -14.66 -15.40
CA ASP A 217 11.50 -15.63 -16.46
C ASP A 217 12.74 -16.50 -16.13
N GLY A 218 12.90 -16.86 -14.86
CA GLY A 218 14.03 -17.65 -14.36
C GLY A 218 15.34 -16.87 -14.19
N VAL A 219 15.34 -15.55 -14.42
CA VAL A 219 16.51 -14.67 -14.28
C VAL A 219 16.37 -13.80 -13.03
N THR A 220 17.42 -13.73 -12.22
CA THR A 220 17.49 -12.78 -11.10
C THR A 220 17.76 -11.37 -11.64
N VAL A 221 16.88 -10.43 -11.31
CA VAL A 221 16.87 -9.04 -11.79
C VAL A 221 16.85 -8.08 -10.60
N ASP A 222 17.64 -7.02 -10.71
CA ASP A 222 17.55 -5.86 -9.82
C ASP A 222 16.56 -4.84 -10.38
N LEU A 223 15.37 -4.77 -9.76
CA LEU A 223 14.33 -3.81 -10.07
C LEU A 223 14.53 -2.46 -9.35
N GLY A 224 15.59 -2.28 -8.57
CA GLY A 224 15.84 -1.08 -7.77
C GLY A 224 15.73 0.23 -8.55
N LYS A 225 16.13 0.23 -9.83
CA LYS A 225 16.01 1.41 -10.71
C LYS A 225 14.57 1.88 -10.93
N HIS A 226 13.58 0.99 -10.82
CA HIS A 226 12.15 1.34 -10.92
C HIS A 226 11.62 2.02 -9.66
N PHE A 227 12.36 1.97 -8.54
CA PHE A 227 11.95 2.52 -7.24
C PHE A 227 12.82 3.71 -6.80
N THR A 228 13.74 4.17 -7.64
CA THR A 228 14.65 5.28 -7.33
C THR A 228 14.22 6.59 -7.95
N PHE A 229 14.27 7.66 -7.16
CA PHE A 229 14.32 9.04 -7.60
C PHE A 229 15.66 9.29 -8.32
N ARG A 230 15.59 9.62 -9.61
CA ARG A 230 16.77 9.88 -10.43
C ARG A 230 17.34 11.27 -10.09
N ASN A 231 18.67 11.36 -10.04
CA ASN A 231 19.35 12.63 -9.77
C ASN A 231 19.29 13.50 -11.03
N LEU A 232 18.48 14.56 -11.00
CA LEU A 232 18.32 15.49 -12.13
C LEU A 232 18.95 16.84 -11.77
N SER A 233 19.68 17.41 -12.72
CA SER A 233 20.20 18.77 -12.63
C SER A 233 19.07 19.82 -12.59
N ASN A 234 17.92 19.51 -13.21
CA ASN A 234 16.72 20.35 -13.22
C ASN A 234 15.50 19.54 -12.78
N LEU A 235 15.21 19.54 -11.48
CA LEU A 235 13.98 18.93 -10.95
C LEU A 235 12.76 19.76 -11.38
N SER A 236 11.71 19.09 -11.87
CA SER A 236 10.38 19.70 -11.99
C SER A 236 9.89 20.17 -10.61
N GLU A 237 8.93 21.10 -10.56
CA GLU A 237 8.34 21.56 -9.27
C GLU A 237 7.77 20.39 -8.47
N VAL A 238 7.19 19.41 -9.16
CA VAL A 238 6.68 18.17 -8.60
C VAL A 238 7.80 17.33 -7.98
N ASN A 239 8.91 17.15 -8.68
CA ASN A 239 10.09 16.45 -8.16
C ASN A 239 10.74 17.21 -6.98
N LYS A 240 10.76 18.54 -7.01
CA LYS A 240 11.21 19.36 -5.88
C LYS A 240 10.33 19.14 -4.65
N PHE A 241 9.00 19.15 -4.83
CA PHE A 241 8.05 18.86 -3.76
C PHE A 241 8.30 17.49 -3.11
N TYR A 242 8.50 16.43 -3.90
CA TYR A 242 8.85 15.11 -3.34
C TYR A 242 10.16 15.10 -2.60
N LYS A 243 11.19 15.71 -3.18
CA LYS A 243 12.49 15.84 -2.52
C LYS A 243 12.35 16.57 -1.19
N THR A 244 11.56 17.63 -1.13
CA THR A 244 11.27 18.34 0.12
C THR A 244 10.53 17.46 1.14
N MET A 245 9.54 16.66 0.72
CA MET A 245 8.88 15.72 1.63
C MET A 245 9.84 14.66 2.19
N LEU A 246 10.72 14.11 1.33
CA LEU A 246 11.74 13.14 1.74
C LEU A 246 12.78 13.75 2.68
N ASP A 247 13.31 14.92 2.31
CA ASP A 247 14.25 15.68 3.12
C ASP A 247 13.60 16.16 4.42
N GLY A 248 12.28 16.35 4.46
CA GLY A 248 11.52 16.65 5.66
C GLY A 248 11.21 15.44 6.53
N GLY A 249 11.57 14.22 6.09
CA GLY A 249 11.24 12.98 6.80
C GLY A 249 9.74 12.71 6.89
N VAL A 250 8.95 13.26 5.96
CA VAL A 250 7.50 13.07 5.92
C VAL A 250 7.22 11.61 5.59
N LYS A 251 6.86 10.83 6.62
CA LYS A 251 6.40 9.47 6.39
C LYS A 251 4.90 9.49 6.16
N ILE A 252 4.50 8.67 5.20
CA ILE A 252 3.12 8.59 4.74
C ILE A 252 2.43 7.54 5.63
N ILE A 253 2.71 6.24 5.58
CA ILE A 253 1.90 5.25 6.35
C ILE A 253 2.74 4.29 7.23
N ASP A 254 2.17 3.85 8.37
CA ASP A 254 2.67 2.83 9.32
C ASP A 254 2.59 1.41 8.74
N ASP A 255 3.60 0.57 9.01
CA ASP A 255 3.60 -0.86 8.68
C ASP A 255 2.89 -1.73 9.73
N GLY A 256 2.39 -1.14 10.82
CA GLY A 256 1.52 -1.79 11.80
C GLY A 256 2.22 -2.29 13.07
N ASP A 257 3.46 -1.89 13.32
CA ASP A 257 4.18 -2.13 14.58
C ASP A 257 4.11 -0.92 15.55
N ALA A 258 3.13 -0.03 15.35
CA ALA A 258 2.68 1.03 16.25
C ALA A 258 3.66 2.20 16.49
N GLU A 259 4.50 2.51 15.51
CA GLU A 259 5.31 3.73 15.49
C GLU A 259 4.98 4.67 14.32
N PHE A 260 3.78 4.66 13.76
CA PHE A 260 3.36 5.75 12.86
C PHE A 260 1.82 5.94 12.79
N ILE A 261 1.34 7.17 12.74
CA ILE A 261 -0.10 7.47 12.55
C ILE A 261 -0.21 8.52 11.47
N TYR A 262 -1.07 8.30 10.48
CA TYR A 262 -1.53 9.38 9.60
C TYR A 262 -2.58 10.22 10.34
N SER A 263 -2.40 11.53 10.34
CA SER A 263 -3.51 12.47 10.35
C SER A 263 -3.74 12.91 8.91
N LEU A 264 -4.84 12.48 8.31
CA LEU A 264 -5.38 13.13 7.10
C LEU A 264 -6.12 14.41 7.56
N LEU A 265 -5.36 15.42 7.94
CA LEU A 265 -5.79 16.81 8.06
C LEU A 265 -4.77 17.71 7.37
#